data_AF-A0A223V8B1-F1
#
_entry.id   AF-A0A223V8B1-F1
#
_cell.length_a   1.000
_cell.length_b   1.000
_cell.length_c   1.000
_cell.angle_alpha   90.00
_cell.angle_beta   90.00
_cell.angle_gamma   90.00
#
_symmetry.space_group_name_H-M   'P 1'
#
loop_
_entity.id
_entity.type
_entity.pdbx_description
1 polymer ?
#
loop_
_entity_poly.entity_id
_entity_poly.type
_entity_poly.pdbx_seq_one_letter_code
_entity_poly.pdbx_strand_id
1 'polypeptide(L)'
;MKKVIYIASLLSILFYTNQSYAQEITVFQGMWGDEFYQDKDKMTWKEFGMAMDSNPASEVYWSKSKKQFGVTFAAATANLGFGIWYLVNENNDKETTAPIIGFASTAVVGSIFYCLANKNKKNAILEFNDSLGKTTYRLVPSDKGIGLALKF
;
A
#
# COMPACT_ATOMS: atom_id res chain seq x y z
N MET A 1 29.67 -12.65 44.67
CA MET A 1 29.59 -13.30 43.33
C MET A 1 28.22 -13.92 43.04
N LYS A 2 27.69 -14.81 43.90
CA LYS A 2 26.38 -15.47 43.66
C LYS A 2 25.21 -14.50 43.37
N LYS A 3 25.10 -13.39 44.12
CA LYS A 3 24.07 -12.35 43.89
C LYS A 3 24.15 -11.68 42.51
N VAL A 4 25.37 -11.47 41.98
CA VAL A 4 25.58 -10.86 40.66
C VAL A 4 25.18 -11.83 39.55
N ILE A 5 25.45 -13.13 39.74
CA ILE A 5 25.03 -14.19 38.82
C ILE A 5 23.50 -14.29 38.77
N TYR A 6 22.81 -14.23 39.91
CA TYR A 6 21.34 -14.23 39.93
C TYR A 6 20.73 -13.01 39.23
N ILE A 7 21.31 -11.81 39.42
CA ILE A 7 20.85 -10.59 38.75
C ILE A 7 21.10 -10.67 37.24
N ALA A 8 22.26 -11.19 36.81
CA ALA A 8 22.58 -11.37 35.40
C ALA A 8 21.68 -12.42 34.72
N SER A 9 21.36 -13.52 35.41
CA SER A 9 20.39 -14.53 34.94
C SER A 9 18.97 -13.97 34.84
N LEU A 10 18.54 -13.13 35.80
CA LEU A 10 17.22 -12.50 35.75
C LEU A 10 17.12 -11.50 34.58
N LEU A 11 18.15 -10.69 34.36
CA LEU A 11 18.23 -9.76 33.23
C LEU A 11 18.20 -10.48 31.89
N SER A 12 18.96 -11.56 31.73
CA SER A 12 18.97 -12.34 30.49
C SER A 12 17.60 -12.97 30.20
N ILE A 13 16.91 -13.53 31.20
CA ILE A 13 15.55 -14.06 31.03
C ILE A 13 14.55 -12.97 30.62
N LEU A 14 14.66 -11.76 31.17
CA LEU A 14 13.80 -10.63 30.78
C LEU A 14 13.99 -10.24 29.30
N PHE A 15 15.21 -10.32 28.75
CA PHE A 15 15.46 -10.05 27.33
C PHE A 15 14.85 -11.12 26.39
N TYR A 16 14.71 -12.38 26.84
CA TYR A 16 14.14 -13.46 26.02
C TYR A 16 12.62 -13.43 25.86
N THR A 17 11.90 -12.59 26.62
CA THR A 17 10.42 -12.54 26.58
C THR A 17 9.84 -11.65 25.50
N ASN A 18 10.67 -10.96 24.70
CA ASN A 18 10.20 -10.23 23.51
C ASN A 18 9.95 -11.21 22.34
N GLN A 19 8.98 -12.11 22.52
CA GLN A 19 8.32 -12.78 21.42
C GLN A 19 7.46 -11.70 20.74
N SER A 20 8.02 -10.97 19.78
CA SER A 20 7.22 -10.11 18.91
C SER A 20 6.26 -11.01 18.17
N TYR A 21 5.01 -11.07 18.63
CA TYR A 21 3.92 -11.66 17.87
C TYR A 21 3.87 -10.91 16.54
N ALA A 22 4.11 -11.65 15.48
CA ALA A 22 4.13 -11.07 14.15
C ALA A 22 2.68 -10.71 13.81
N GLN A 23 2.41 -9.42 13.69
CA GLN A 23 1.04 -8.88 13.65
C GLN A 23 0.52 -8.86 12.22
N GLU A 24 -0.57 -9.58 11.97
CA GLU A 24 -1.16 -9.72 10.64
C GLU A 24 -2.04 -8.52 10.29
N ILE A 25 -2.00 -8.12 9.02
CA ILE A 25 -2.91 -7.10 8.49
C ILE A 25 -4.14 -7.79 7.92
N THR A 26 -5.31 -7.35 8.38
CA THR A 26 -6.61 -7.76 7.87
C THR A 26 -7.34 -6.59 7.22
N VAL A 27 -8.19 -6.89 6.25
CA VAL A 27 -8.95 -5.89 5.49
C VAL A 27 -10.42 -6.23 5.56
N PHE A 28 -11.23 -5.23 5.89
CA PHE A 28 -12.67 -5.28 5.81
C PHE A 28 -13.17 -4.20 4.86
N GLN A 29 -14.27 -4.47 4.16
CA GLN A 29 -14.93 -3.42 3.38
C GLN A 29 -15.75 -2.54 4.32
N GLY A 30 -15.39 -1.26 4.39
CA GLY A 30 -16.17 -0.23 5.05
C GLY A 30 -17.07 0.53 4.08
N MET A 31 -17.92 1.39 4.65
CA MET A 31 -18.86 2.23 3.89
C MET A 31 -18.14 3.22 2.93
N TRP A 32 -16.94 3.65 3.29
CA TRP A 32 -16.15 4.65 2.57
C TRP A 32 -14.87 4.07 1.94
N GLY A 33 -14.82 2.75 1.81
CA GLY A 33 -13.65 2.02 1.31
C GLY A 33 -13.08 1.06 2.35
N ASP A 34 -11.89 0.54 2.05
CA ASP A 34 -11.25 -0.49 2.87
C ASP A 34 -10.86 0.06 4.25
N GLU A 35 -11.13 -0.75 5.26
CA GLU A 35 -10.64 -0.56 6.62
C GLU A 35 -9.56 -1.60 6.92
N PHE A 36 -8.40 -1.11 7.35
CA PHE A 36 -7.25 -1.94 7.67
C PHE A 36 -7.15 -2.10 9.17
N TYR A 37 -6.80 -3.30 9.61
CA TYR A 37 -6.56 -3.60 11.01
C TYR A 37 -5.25 -4.37 11.11
N GLN A 38 -4.41 -4.01 12.07
CA GLN A 38 -3.28 -4.82 12.48
C GLN A 38 -3.72 -5.55 13.75
N ASP A 39 -3.88 -6.86 13.63
CA ASP A 39 -4.59 -7.70 14.60
C ASP A 39 -6.03 -7.19 14.90
N LYS A 40 -6.19 -6.34 15.92
CA LYS A 40 -7.49 -5.78 16.35
C LYS A 40 -7.54 -4.25 16.30
N ASP A 41 -6.41 -3.60 16.09
CA ASP A 41 -6.33 -2.15 16.12
C ASP A 41 -6.49 -1.60 14.71
N LYS A 42 -7.45 -0.67 14.56
CA LYS A 42 -7.73 -0.03 13.28
C LYS A 42 -6.54 0.83 12.87
N MET A 43 -6.04 0.59 11.66
CA MET A 43 -5.00 1.39 11.06
C MET A 43 -5.60 2.50 10.20
N THR A 44 -4.95 3.65 10.22
CA THR A 44 -5.14 4.67 9.19
C THR A 44 -4.49 4.23 7.88
N TRP A 45 -4.95 4.82 6.77
CA TRP A 45 -4.31 4.63 5.46
C TRP A 45 -2.81 4.99 5.46
N LYS A 46 -2.41 5.96 6.28
CA LYS A 46 -1.01 6.37 6.43
C LYS A 46 -0.20 5.26 7.11
N GLU A 47 -0.69 4.72 8.22
CA GLU A 47 -0.02 3.64 8.95
C GLU A 47 0.06 2.37 8.11
N PHE A 48 -1.04 2.02 7.42
CA PHE A 48 -1.05 0.92 6.47
C PHE A 48 0.01 1.10 5.38
N GLY A 49 0.06 2.27 4.76
CA GLY A 49 1.06 2.58 3.73
C GLY A 49 2.49 2.51 4.25
N MET A 50 2.75 3.02 5.45
CA MET A 50 4.06 2.95 6.10
C MET A 50 4.48 1.50 6.40
N ALA A 51 3.56 0.67 6.91
CA ALA A 51 3.81 -0.74 7.17
C ALA A 51 4.21 -1.46 5.87
N MET A 52 3.44 -1.28 4.79
CA MET A 52 3.72 -1.88 3.49
C MET A 52 5.04 -1.40 2.85
N ASP A 53 5.43 -0.14 3.05
CA ASP A 53 6.69 0.43 2.55
C ASP A 53 7.92 -0.02 3.37
N SER A 54 7.72 -0.26 4.67
CA SER A 54 8.78 -0.72 5.58
C SER A 54 9.15 -2.19 5.39
N ASN A 55 8.22 -3.02 4.91
CA ASN A 55 8.43 -4.44 4.72
C ASN A 55 8.92 -4.75 3.28
N PRO A 56 10.14 -5.29 3.10
CA PRO A 56 10.68 -5.60 1.77
C PRO A 56 9.84 -6.56 0.92
N ALA A 57 9.09 -7.48 1.56
CA ALA A 57 8.24 -8.45 0.86
C ALA A 57 7.03 -7.78 0.19
N SER A 58 6.39 -6.83 0.89
CA SER A 58 5.21 -6.13 0.40
C SER A 58 5.52 -4.92 -0.48
N GLU A 59 6.69 -4.29 -0.29
CA GLU A 59 7.09 -3.03 -0.93
C GLU A 59 6.93 -3.06 -2.46
N VAL A 60 7.29 -4.17 -3.11
CA VAL A 60 7.23 -4.30 -4.58
C VAL A 60 5.79 -4.21 -5.09
N TYR A 61 4.87 -4.96 -4.49
CA TYR A 61 3.47 -4.95 -4.90
C TYR A 61 2.76 -3.67 -4.46
N TRP A 62 3.11 -3.15 -3.28
CA TRP A 62 2.55 -1.90 -2.77
C TRP A 62 2.94 -0.70 -3.64
N SER A 63 4.20 -0.60 -4.04
CA SER A 63 4.67 0.45 -4.96
C SER A 63 3.96 0.39 -6.32
N LYS A 64 3.72 -0.82 -6.86
CA LYS A 64 2.91 -1.00 -8.08
C LYS A 64 1.47 -0.54 -7.87
N SER A 65 0.85 -0.91 -6.76
CA SER A 65 -0.51 -0.50 -6.41
C SER A 65 -0.63 1.02 -6.33
N LYS A 66 0.28 1.70 -5.63
CA LYS A 66 0.32 3.18 -5.53
C LYS A 66 0.38 3.86 -6.90
N LYS A 67 1.27 3.39 -7.78
CA LYS A 67 1.38 3.92 -9.16
C LYS A 67 0.07 3.75 -9.94
N GLN A 68 -0.56 2.59 -9.82
CA GLN A 68 -1.80 2.27 -10.53
C GLN A 68 -2.98 3.08 -9.97
N PHE A 69 -3.09 3.25 -8.65
CA PHE A 69 -4.05 4.19 -8.06
C PHE A 69 -3.83 5.61 -8.56
N GLY A 70 -2.56 6.05 -8.68
CA GLY A 70 -2.24 7.35 -9.28
C GLY A 70 -2.83 7.51 -10.70
N VAL A 71 -2.72 6.48 -11.54
CA VAL A 71 -3.35 6.47 -12.87
C VAL A 71 -4.87 6.48 -12.76
N THR A 72 -5.46 5.70 -11.85
CA THR A 72 -6.91 5.72 -11.60
C THR A 72 -7.40 7.12 -11.22
N PHE A 73 -6.72 7.81 -10.30
CA PHE A 73 -7.10 9.16 -9.89
C PHE A 73 -6.95 10.18 -11.02
N ALA A 74 -5.87 10.08 -11.80
CA ALA A 74 -5.70 10.92 -12.99
C ALA A 74 -6.82 10.69 -14.01
N ALA A 75 -7.16 9.43 -14.30
CA ALA A 75 -8.24 9.07 -15.20
C ALA A 75 -9.61 9.53 -14.68
N ALA A 76 -9.89 9.38 -13.37
CA ALA A 76 -11.12 9.85 -12.75
C ALA A 76 -11.25 11.39 -12.83
N THR A 77 -10.14 12.10 -12.59
CA THR A 77 -10.11 13.57 -12.72
C THR A 77 -10.37 14.01 -14.15
N ALA A 78 -9.72 13.36 -15.12
CA ALA A 78 -9.95 13.63 -16.54
C ALA A 78 -11.40 13.30 -16.95
N ASN A 79 -11.95 12.19 -16.43
CA ASN A 79 -13.33 11.79 -16.67
C ASN A 79 -14.33 12.86 -16.22
N LEU A 80 -14.15 13.42 -15.02
CA LEU A 80 -14.96 14.56 -14.54
C LEU A 80 -14.79 15.79 -15.45
N GLY A 81 -13.57 16.09 -15.89
CA GLY A 81 -13.30 17.19 -16.82
C GLY A 81 -14.03 17.03 -18.15
N PHE A 82 -14.01 15.83 -18.74
CA PHE A 82 -14.77 15.51 -19.94
C PHE A 82 -16.28 15.55 -19.72
N GLY A 83 -16.77 15.15 -18.54
CA GLY A 83 -18.18 15.28 -18.18
C GLY A 83 -18.64 16.73 -18.09
N ILE A 84 -17.83 17.62 -17.49
CA ILE A 84 -18.10 19.06 -17.47
C ILE A 84 -18.07 19.63 -18.90
N TRP A 85 -17.07 19.25 -19.70
CA TRP A 85 -16.97 19.70 -21.09
C TRP A 85 -18.18 19.26 -21.92
N TYR A 86 -18.65 18.02 -21.73
CA TYR A 86 -19.89 17.53 -22.32
C TYR A 86 -21.07 18.44 -21.97
N LEU A 87 -21.32 18.70 -20.68
CA LEU A 87 -22.44 19.52 -20.23
C LEU A 87 -22.39 20.95 -20.79
N VAL A 88 -21.19 21.55 -20.86
CA VAL A 88 -21.00 22.88 -21.43
C VAL A 88 -21.27 22.88 -22.93
N ASN A 89 -20.82 21.87 -23.68
CA ASN A 89 -21.06 21.81 -25.12
C ASN A 89 -22.54 21.54 -25.44
N GLU A 90 -23.16 20.61 -24.72
CA GLU A 90 -24.59 20.28 -24.87
C GLU A 90 -25.46 21.54 -24.63
N ASN A 91 -25.19 22.30 -23.56
CA ASN A 91 -25.95 23.51 -23.25
C ASN A 91 -25.76 24.66 -24.27
N ASN A 92 -24.75 24.57 -25.14
CA ASN A 92 -24.44 25.58 -26.15
C ASN A 92 -24.66 25.05 -27.58
N ASP A 93 -25.36 23.92 -27.77
CA ASP A 93 -25.58 23.26 -29.05
C ASP A 93 -24.26 23.03 -29.85
N LYS A 94 -23.18 22.71 -29.13
CA LYS A 94 -21.85 22.40 -29.72
C LYS A 94 -21.63 20.90 -29.82
N GLU A 95 -20.71 20.50 -30.70
CA GLU A 95 -20.36 19.09 -30.88
C GLU A 95 -19.91 18.42 -29.57
N THR A 96 -20.51 17.28 -29.23
CA THR A 96 -20.23 16.53 -28.00
C THR A 96 -19.42 15.24 -28.22
N THR A 97 -19.06 14.91 -29.46
CA THR A 97 -18.32 13.70 -29.81
C THR A 97 -17.02 13.57 -29.02
N ALA A 98 -16.18 14.61 -29.02
CA ALA A 98 -14.90 14.60 -28.33
C ALA A 98 -15.04 14.42 -26.80
N PRO A 99 -15.87 15.18 -26.08
CA PRO A 99 -16.04 14.97 -24.64
C PRO A 99 -16.66 13.62 -24.30
N ILE A 100 -17.57 13.07 -25.13
CA ILE A 100 -18.11 11.72 -24.92
C ILE A 100 -17.01 10.65 -25.05
N ILE A 101 -16.18 10.72 -26.10
CA ILE A 101 -15.07 9.78 -26.29
C ILE A 101 -14.06 9.91 -25.14
N GLY A 102 -13.73 11.13 -24.73
CA GLY A 102 -12.85 11.39 -23.59
C GLY A 102 -13.41 10.81 -22.29
N PHE A 103 -14.70 11.01 -22.03
CA PHE A 103 -15.38 10.44 -20.86
C PHE A 103 -15.33 8.90 -20.90
N ALA A 104 -15.78 8.27 -21.98
CA ALA A 104 -15.82 6.81 -22.07
C ALA A 104 -14.43 6.18 -21.96
N SER A 105 -13.43 6.73 -22.68
CA SER A 105 -12.06 6.20 -22.66
C SER A 105 -11.40 6.32 -21.29
N THR A 106 -11.54 7.46 -20.62
CA THR A 106 -11.00 7.66 -19.26
C THR A 106 -11.68 6.79 -18.23
N ALA A 107 -12.99 6.54 -18.34
CA ALA A 107 -13.70 5.61 -17.47
C ALA A 107 -13.16 4.17 -17.61
N VAL A 108 -12.93 3.71 -18.85
CA VAL A 108 -12.36 2.38 -19.12
C VAL A 108 -10.94 2.27 -18.56
N VAL A 109 -10.07 3.23 -18.86
CA VAL A 109 -8.68 3.24 -18.37
C VAL A 109 -8.67 3.27 -16.84
N GLY A 110 -9.43 4.17 -16.22
CA GLY A 110 -9.52 4.28 -14.77
C GLY A 110 -9.96 2.97 -14.11
N SER A 111 -10.96 2.29 -14.69
CA SER A 111 -11.49 1.02 -14.20
C SER A 111 -10.45 -0.11 -14.26
N ILE A 112 -9.72 -0.23 -15.38
CA ILE A 112 -8.66 -1.24 -15.54
C ILE A 112 -7.58 -1.04 -14.48
N PHE A 113 -7.08 0.19 -14.35
CA PHE A 113 -6.02 0.49 -13.39
C PHE A 113 -6.50 0.34 -11.94
N TYR A 114 -7.78 0.62 -11.65
CA TYR A 114 -8.35 0.40 -10.33
C TYR A 114 -8.37 -1.08 -9.94
N CYS A 115 -8.78 -1.96 -10.87
CA CYS A 115 -8.73 -3.41 -10.67
C CYS A 115 -7.30 -3.91 -10.45
N LEU A 116 -6.34 -3.43 -11.25
CA LEU A 116 -4.93 -3.79 -11.09
C LEU A 116 -4.36 -3.28 -9.76
N ALA A 117 -4.70 -2.06 -9.36
CA ALA A 117 -4.24 -1.46 -8.11
C ALA A 117 -4.73 -2.28 -6.91
N ASN A 118 -6.00 -2.68 -6.90
CA ASN A 118 -6.55 -3.52 -5.83
C ASN A 118 -5.98 -4.93 -5.82
N LYS A 119 -5.72 -5.54 -6.99
CA LYS A 119 -5.02 -6.84 -7.07
C LYS A 119 -3.62 -6.76 -6.46
N ASN A 120 -2.85 -5.72 -6.80
CA ASN A 120 -1.51 -5.54 -6.24
C ASN A 120 -1.54 -5.17 -4.76
N LYS A 121 -2.54 -4.38 -4.30
CA LYS A 121 -2.75 -4.11 -2.86
C LYS A 121 -2.99 -5.40 -2.09
N LYS A 122 -3.88 -6.27 -2.60
CA LYS A 122 -4.13 -7.59 -2.01
C LYS A 122 -2.86 -8.42 -1.92
N ASN A 123 -2.09 -8.51 -3.00
CA ASN A 123 -0.83 -9.25 -2.99
C ASN A 123 0.19 -8.66 -2.00
N ALA A 124 0.29 -7.34 -1.90
CA ALA A 124 1.17 -6.70 -0.93
C ALA A 124 0.84 -7.13 0.51
N ILE A 125 -0.45 -7.20 0.86
CA ILE A 125 -0.91 -7.64 2.17
C ILE A 125 -0.59 -9.12 2.41
N LEU A 126 -0.81 -9.96 1.41
CA LEU A 126 -0.49 -11.40 1.51
C LEU A 126 1.01 -11.64 1.72
N GLU A 127 1.86 -10.94 0.97
CA GLU A 127 3.32 -11.04 1.11
C GLU A 127 3.80 -10.44 2.43
N PHE A 128 3.19 -9.34 2.89
CA PHE A 128 3.43 -8.81 4.23
C PHE A 128 3.16 -9.87 5.28
N ASN A 129 1.95 -10.45 5.27
CA ASN A 129 1.54 -11.45 6.25
C ASN A 129 2.36 -12.74 6.15
N ASP A 130 2.73 -13.22 4.95
CA ASP A 130 3.56 -14.43 4.82
C ASP A 130 5.02 -14.21 5.27
N SER A 131 5.52 -12.98 5.21
CA SER A 131 6.85 -12.63 5.71
C SER A 131 6.93 -12.53 7.24
N LEU A 132 5.80 -12.48 7.93
CA LEU A 132 5.74 -12.42 9.39
C LEU A 132 6.39 -13.68 10.00
N GLY A 133 7.42 -13.47 10.81
CA GLY A 133 8.22 -14.57 11.39
C GLY A 133 9.31 -15.14 10.47
N LYS A 134 9.49 -14.59 9.26
CA LYS A 134 10.57 -14.94 8.33
C LYS A 134 11.50 -13.75 8.13
N THR A 135 12.81 -13.96 8.21
CA THR A 135 13.75 -12.87 7.88
C THR A 135 13.82 -12.67 6.38
N THR A 136 13.37 -11.51 5.90
CA THR A 136 13.38 -11.16 4.49
C THR A 136 14.50 -10.16 4.22
N TYR A 137 15.37 -10.46 3.26
CA TYR A 137 16.50 -9.60 2.91
C TYR A 137 16.37 -9.14 1.46
N ARG A 138 16.67 -7.86 1.20
CA ARG A 138 16.73 -7.33 -0.16
C ARG A 138 17.99 -6.50 -0.37
N LEU A 139 18.64 -6.70 -1.52
CA LEU A 139 19.72 -5.84 -2.00
C LEU A 139 19.12 -4.59 -2.64
N VAL A 140 19.50 -3.42 -2.11
CA VAL A 140 19.15 -2.10 -2.62
C VAL A 140 20.44 -1.33 -2.94
N PRO A 141 20.44 -0.34 -3.85
CA PRO A 141 21.61 0.52 -4.04
C PRO A 141 22.00 1.23 -2.73
N SER A 142 23.29 1.40 -2.49
CA SER A 142 23.79 2.10 -1.30
C SER A 142 23.59 3.60 -1.42
N ASP A 143 22.97 4.22 -0.42
CA ASP A 143 22.82 5.68 -0.33
C ASP A 143 24.15 6.40 -0.03
N LYS A 144 25.22 5.67 0.31
CA LYS A 144 26.54 6.20 0.69
C LYS A 144 27.63 5.99 -0.35
N GLY A 145 27.31 5.54 -1.57
CA GLY A 145 28.28 5.39 -2.65
C GLY A 145 27.99 4.23 -3.61
N ILE A 146 28.99 3.82 -4.38
CA ILE A 146 28.87 2.69 -5.30
C ILE A 146 28.85 1.39 -4.49
N GLY A 147 27.73 0.69 -4.49
CA GLY A 147 27.57 -0.61 -3.82
C GLY A 147 26.11 -1.01 -3.65
N LEU A 148 25.91 -2.22 -3.12
CA LEU A 148 24.60 -2.72 -2.70
C LEU A 148 24.54 -2.72 -1.16
N ALA A 149 23.45 -2.23 -0.60
CA ALA A 149 23.10 -2.33 0.81
C ALA A 149 22.05 -3.43 1.00
N LEU A 150 22.12 -4.12 2.15
CA LEU A 150 21.07 -5.02 2.60
C LEU A 150 20.01 -4.22 3.36
N LYS A 151 18.77 -4.26 2.88
CA LYS A 151 17.58 -3.77 3.59
C LYS A 151 16.92 -4.98 4.26
N PHE A 152 16.69 -4.87 5.56
CA PHE A 152 16.06 -5.85 6.44
C PHE A 152 15.00 -5.15 7.29
#